data_AF-A0A9P5WBT0-F1
#
_entry.id   AF-A0A9P5WBT0-F1
#
_cell.length_a   1.000
_cell.length_b   1.000
_cell.length_c   1.000
_cell.angle_alpha   90.00
_cell.angle_beta   90.00
_cell.angle_gamma   90.00
#
_symmetry.space_group_name_H-M   'P 1'
#
loop_
_entity.id
_entity.type
_entity.pdbx_description
1 polymer ?
#
loop_
_entity_poly.entity_id
_entity_poly.type
_entity_poly.pdbx_seq_one_letter_code
_entity_poly.pdbx_strand_id
1 'polypeptide(L)'
;MRFSTIILSLAAASAVYSAPVQNMSKRNWFTDDLKSLITKALSTLECDACEAALVGVKDVALLNKQWVLDAVNDLCPTLSKEPAAVCAGLVNSQGPVLINSLLSADLTGGDAKEICFQIGGICPAPAISSGTLTFPKARPANPVVPTPSGVQVDVLHLSDWHVDEHYVAGSEAACSYPTCCRRYSDSSTTVNRSASSWGDYNCDSPVKLGQNLLSYVPTVAKPSFAILTGDIPPHDVWLESQSTVVPEESDAYTNMAGLGINIYPTVGNHEAGPPNLFPTAASGGDLSWLYSSLASDWSRWLPSDAVTSVKNYGAYT
;
A
#
# COMPACT_ATOMS: atom_id res chain seq x y z
N MET A 1 -9.16 -29.89 3.40
CA MET A 1 -10.00 -30.98 2.85
C MET A 1 -9.46 -31.25 1.46
N ARG A 2 -8.88 -32.43 1.20
CA ARG A 2 -8.26 -32.79 -0.09
C ARG A 2 -9.35 -33.28 -1.05
N PHE A 3 -9.32 -32.92 -2.33
CA PHE A 3 -9.74 -33.82 -3.41
C PHE A 3 -9.08 -33.47 -4.74
N SER A 4 -8.47 -34.47 -5.35
CA SER A 4 -7.80 -34.43 -6.64
C SER A 4 -8.76 -34.65 -7.81
N THR A 5 -8.34 -34.13 -8.97
CA THR A 5 -8.66 -34.53 -10.37
C THR A 5 -10.05 -34.25 -10.93
N ILE A 6 -10.11 -33.38 -11.96
CA ILE A 6 -10.45 -33.70 -13.36
C ILE A 6 -10.01 -32.53 -14.27
N ILE A 7 -9.22 -32.85 -15.30
CA ILE A 7 -8.87 -32.00 -16.45
C ILE A 7 -10.02 -32.03 -17.45
N LEU A 8 -10.45 -30.88 -18.00
CA LEU A 8 -10.92 -30.81 -19.39
C LEU A 8 -10.93 -29.35 -19.93
N SER A 9 -9.94 -29.09 -20.79
CA SER A 9 -9.95 -28.24 -21.99
C SER A 9 -11.20 -27.40 -22.31
N LEU A 10 -10.98 -26.09 -22.53
CA LEU A 10 -11.56 -25.38 -23.67
C LEU A 10 -10.57 -24.34 -24.22
N ALA A 11 -9.89 -24.75 -25.29
CA ALA A 11 -9.51 -23.84 -26.35
C ALA A 11 -10.80 -23.34 -27.01
N ALA A 12 -11.10 -22.05 -26.88
CA ALA A 12 -12.03 -21.34 -27.75
C ALA A 12 -11.50 -19.93 -28.04
N ALA A 13 -10.23 -19.83 -28.42
CA ALA A 13 -9.69 -18.66 -29.10
C ALA A 13 -9.56 -18.99 -30.59
N SER A 14 -10.66 -18.89 -31.35
CA SER A 14 -10.66 -18.67 -32.81
C SER A 14 -12.07 -18.60 -33.39
N ALA A 15 -12.74 -17.46 -33.15
CA ALA A 15 -13.82 -16.85 -33.95
C ALA A 15 -14.45 -15.78 -33.03
N VAL A 16 -14.48 -14.47 -33.30
CA VAL A 16 -14.97 -13.78 -34.48
C VAL A 16 -14.42 -12.35 -34.41
N TYR A 17 -13.62 -11.95 -35.40
CA TYR A 17 -13.49 -10.53 -35.76
C TYR A 17 -14.69 -10.16 -36.65
N SER A 18 -15.19 -8.93 -36.49
CA SER A 18 -16.25 -8.23 -37.24
C SER A 18 -17.72 -8.42 -36.80
N ALA A 19 -18.25 -7.45 -36.04
CA ALA A 19 -19.64 -6.96 -36.12
C ALA A 19 -19.86 -5.76 -35.15
N PRO A 20 -20.76 -4.81 -35.49
CA PRO A 20 -20.86 -3.51 -34.85
C PRO A 20 -21.56 -3.53 -33.48
N VAL A 21 -21.35 -2.44 -32.73
CA VAL A 21 -21.80 -2.15 -31.36
C VAL A 21 -23.29 -2.48 -31.14
N GLN A 22 -23.56 -3.63 -30.51
CA GLN A 22 -24.76 -3.87 -29.71
C GLN A 22 -24.32 -4.48 -28.37
N ASN A 23 -24.07 -3.61 -27.39
CA ASN A 23 -23.10 -3.86 -26.32
C ASN A 23 -23.70 -3.80 -24.90
N MET A 24 -24.80 -4.54 -24.65
CA MET A 24 -25.36 -4.70 -23.29
C MET A 24 -25.53 -6.16 -22.86
N SER A 25 -26.00 -7.06 -23.74
CA SER A 25 -26.18 -8.48 -23.38
C SER A 25 -24.86 -9.24 -23.25
N LYS A 26 -23.84 -8.89 -24.05
CA LYS A 26 -22.52 -9.51 -23.99
C LYS A 26 -21.72 -9.07 -22.77
N ARG A 27 -21.82 -7.79 -22.36
CA ARG A 27 -21.15 -7.27 -21.14
C ARG A 27 -21.51 -8.11 -19.93
N ASN A 28 -22.81 -8.31 -19.68
CA ASN A 28 -23.28 -9.05 -18.51
C ASN A 28 -22.75 -10.49 -18.51
N TRP A 29 -22.76 -11.16 -19.66
CA TRP A 29 -22.20 -12.50 -19.78
C TRP A 29 -20.69 -12.55 -19.46
N PHE A 30 -19.89 -11.64 -20.02
CA PHE A 30 -18.45 -11.57 -19.71
C PHE A 30 -18.19 -11.25 -18.24
N THR A 31 -18.96 -10.33 -17.65
CA THR A 31 -18.80 -9.97 -16.23
C THR A 31 -19.25 -11.08 -15.30
N ASP A 32 -20.33 -11.81 -15.62
CA ASP A 32 -20.85 -12.90 -14.78
C ASP A 32 -19.90 -14.12 -14.79
N ASP A 33 -19.37 -14.46 -15.96
CA ASP A 33 -18.37 -15.53 -16.09
C ASP A 33 -17.05 -15.17 -15.37
N LEU A 34 -16.59 -13.93 -15.55
CA LEU A 34 -15.43 -13.40 -14.82
C LEU A 34 -15.64 -13.46 -13.30
N LYS A 35 -16.82 -13.06 -12.82
CA LYS A 35 -17.15 -13.11 -11.39
C LYS A 35 -17.11 -14.53 -10.85
N SER A 36 -17.60 -15.49 -11.63
CA SER A 36 -17.56 -16.92 -11.28
C SER A 36 -16.12 -17.44 -11.16
N LEU A 37 -15.25 -17.09 -12.12
CA LEU A 37 -13.83 -17.47 -12.09
C LEU A 37 -13.09 -16.90 -10.88
N ILE A 38 -13.24 -15.60 -10.61
CA ILE A 38 -12.64 -14.92 -9.46
C ILE A 38 -13.12 -15.56 -8.15
N THR A 39 -14.44 -15.76 -8.02
CA THR A 39 -15.03 -16.39 -6.83
C THR A 39 -14.48 -17.79 -6.62
N LYS A 40 -14.36 -18.59 -7.68
CA LYS A 40 -13.78 -19.93 -7.61
C LYS A 40 -12.33 -19.87 -7.12
N ALA A 41 -11.48 -19.05 -7.75
CA ALA A 41 -10.08 -18.93 -7.36
C ALA A 41 -9.90 -18.58 -5.87
N LEU A 42 -10.66 -17.59 -5.38
CA LEU A 42 -10.56 -17.10 -4.00
C LEU A 42 -11.20 -18.04 -2.98
N SER A 43 -12.17 -18.88 -3.38
CA SER A 43 -12.83 -19.83 -2.46
C SER A 43 -12.16 -21.20 -2.42
N THR A 44 -11.53 -21.65 -3.51
CA THR A 44 -10.83 -22.94 -3.55
C THR A 44 -9.40 -22.85 -3.05
N LEU A 45 -8.77 -21.66 -3.16
CA LEU A 45 -7.35 -21.44 -2.86
C LEU A 45 -6.44 -22.43 -3.60
N GLU A 46 -6.85 -22.82 -4.81
CA GLU A 46 -6.07 -23.68 -5.69
C GLU A 46 -5.26 -22.84 -6.68
N CYS A 47 -3.96 -23.11 -6.78
CA CYS A 47 -3.05 -22.38 -7.67
C CYS A 47 -3.55 -22.35 -9.12
N ASP A 48 -3.91 -23.52 -9.69
CA ASP A 48 -4.42 -23.62 -11.06
C ASP A 48 -5.71 -22.80 -11.28
N ALA A 49 -6.58 -22.72 -10.26
CA ALA A 49 -7.81 -21.92 -10.34
C ALA A 49 -7.51 -20.42 -10.34
N CYS A 50 -6.50 -19.99 -9.57
CA CYS A 50 -6.03 -18.61 -9.59
C CYS A 50 -5.35 -18.24 -10.91
N GLU A 51 -4.45 -19.09 -11.43
CA GLU A 51 -3.81 -18.86 -12.73
C GLU A 51 -4.85 -18.73 -13.85
N ALA A 52 -5.87 -19.62 -13.87
CA ALA A 52 -6.97 -19.54 -14.82
C ALA A 52 -7.81 -18.27 -14.67
N ALA A 53 -8.08 -17.84 -13.43
CA ALA A 53 -8.78 -16.59 -13.18
C ALA A 53 -7.98 -15.38 -13.67
N LEU A 54 -6.66 -15.34 -13.46
CA LEU A 54 -5.80 -14.26 -13.97
C LEU A 54 -5.83 -14.16 -15.50
N VAL A 55 -5.83 -15.30 -16.22
CA VAL A 55 -5.99 -15.31 -17.68
C VAL A 55 -7.35 -14.72 -18.08
N GLY A 56 -8.44 -15.15 -17.44
CA GLY A 56 -9.78 -14.61 -17.72
C GLY A 56 -9.89 -13.10 -17.41
N VAL A 57 -9.33 -12.65 -16.28
CA VAL A 57 -9.26 -11.23 -15.92
C VAL A 57 -8.47 -10.45 -16.98
N LYS A 58 -7.33 -10.98 -17.42
CA LYS A 58 -6.48 -10.34 -18.45
C LYS A 58 -7.21 -10.23 -19.79
N ASP A 59 -7.89 -11.29 -20.22
CA ASP A 59 -8.67 -11.30 -21.46
C ASP A 59 -9.81 -10.27 -21.42
N VAL A 60 -10.54 -10.18 -20.31
CA VAL A 60 -11.59 -9.16 -20.15
C VAL A 60 -10.99 -7.75 -20.07
N ALA A 61 -9.85 -7.57 -19.39
CA ALA A 61 -9.17 -6.27 -19.29
C ALA A 61 -8.68 -5.77 -20.66
N LEU A 62 -8.25 -6.66 -21.56
CA LEU A 62 -7.89 -6.33 -22.94
C LEU A 62 -9.08 -5.81 -23.75
N LEU A 63 -10.29 -6.29 -23.46
CA LEU A 63 -11.52 -5.79 -24.07
C LEU A 63 -11.97 -4.47 -23.44
N ASN A 64 -12.04 -4.43 -22.11
CA ASN A 64 -12.46 -3.28 -21.33
C ASN A 64 -12.03 -3.38 -19.86
N LYS A 65 -11.06 -2.56 -19.45
CA LYS A 65 -10.59 -2.49 -18.06
C LYS A 65 -11.70 -2.18 -17.05
N GLN A 66 -12.68 -1.35 -17.44
CA GLN A 66 -13.79 -0.98 -16.55
C GLN A 66 -14.67 -2.18 -16.20
N TRP A 67 -14.84 -3.14 -17.12
CA TRP A 67 -15.63 -4.34 -16.82
C TRP A 67 -15.00 -5.19 -15.72
N VAL A 68 -13.67 -5.22 -15.66
CA VAL A 68 -12.94 -5.88 -14.57
C VAL A 68 -13.12 -5.09 -13.26
N LEU A 69 -12.94 -3.77 -13.29
CA LEU A 69 -13.11 -2.92 -12.10
C LEU A 69 -14.53 -3.03 -11.53
N ASP A 70 -15.56 -2.98 -12.38
CA ASP A 70 -16.96 -3.15 -11.98
C ASP A 70 -17.18 -4.53 -11.34
N ALA A 71 -16.65 -5.59 -11.95
CA ALA A 71 -16.78 -6.96 -11.43
C ALA A 71 -16.10 -7.13 -10.06
N VAL A 72 -14.90 -6.58 -9.88
CA VAL A 72 -14.16 -6.62 -8.60
C VAL A 72 -14.89 -5.79 -7.55
N ASN A 73 -15.38 -4.59 -7.91
CA ASN A 73 -16.15 -3.73 -7.00
C ASN A 73 -17.44 -4.42 -6.52
N ASP A 74 -18.14 -5.12 -7.42
CA ASP A 74 -19.36 -5.87 -7.07
C ASP A 74 -19.07 -7.08 -6.16
N LEU A 75 -17.95 -7.76 -6.38
CA LEU A 75 -17.59 -8.95 -5.60
C LEU A 75 -16.99 -8.62 -4.24
N CYS A 76 -16.23 -7.54 -4.15
CA CYS A 76 -15.40 -7.21 -2.99
C CYS A 76 -16.17 -7.26 -1.66
N PRO A 77 -17.31 -6.57 -1.47
CA PRO A 77 -18.01 -6.58 -0.18
C PRO A 77 -18.45 -7.98 0.27
N THR A 78 -18.76 -8.86 -0.69
CA THR A 78 -19.19 -10.23 -0.39
C THR A 78 -18.01 -11.12 -0.02
N LEU A 79 -16.88 -10.96 -0.70
CA LEU A 79 -15.69 -11.82 -0.55
C LEU A 79 -14.80 -11.38 0.61
N SER A 80 -14.52 -10.08 0.75
CA SER A 80 -13.65 -9.54 1.80
C SER A 80 -14.40 -9.23 3.10
N LYS A 81 -15.73 -9.09 3.04
CA LYS A 81 -16.57 -8.57 4.14
C LYS A 81 -16.33 -7.10 4.48
N GLU A 82 -15.57 -6.40 3.65
CA GLU A 82 -15.34 -4.96 3.79
C GLU A 82 -16.59 -4.15 3.39
N PRO A 83 -16.78 -2.94 3.96
CA PRO A 83 -17.81 -2.02 3.52
C PRO A 83 -17.69 -1.67 2.03
N ALA A 84 -18.82 -1.42 1.38
CA ALA A 84 -18.85 -1.07 -0.06
C ALA A 84 -18.03 0.19 -0.38
N ALA A 85 -17.98 1.17 0.53
CA ALA A 85 -17.17 2.37 0.37
C ALA A 85 -15.65 2.07 0.38
N VAL A 86 -15.20 1.15 1.23
CA VAL A 86 -13.80 0.69 1.28
C VAL A 86 -13.44 -0.02 -0.03
N CYS A 87 -14.27 -0.97 -0.45
CA CYS A 87 -14.09 -1.66 -1.72
C CYS A 87 -14.03 -0.70 -2.91
N ALA A 88 -14.94 0.26 -2.99
CA ALA A 88 -14.94 1.25 -4.06
C ALA A 88 -13.68 2.12 -4.06
N GLY A 89 -13.23 2.58 -2.88
CA GLY A 89 -12.00 3.35 -2.74
C GLY A 89 -10.77 2.57 -3.24
N LEU A 90 -10.59 1.34 -2.75
CA LEU A 90 -9.48 0.45 -3.15
C LEU A 90 -9.50 0.14 -4.65
N VAL A 91 -10.67 -0.19 -5.21
CA VAL A 91 -10.80 -0.50 -6.65
C VAL A 91 -10.52 0.74 -7.50
N ASN A 92 -10.98 1.92 -7.08
CA ASN A 92 -10.75 3.15 -7.83
C ASN A 92 -9.28 3.59 -7.79
N SER A 93 -8.60 3.44 -6.65
CA SER A 93 -7.24 3.91 -6.46
C SER A 93 -6.20 2.89 -6.97
N GLN A 94 -6.30 1.62 -6.56
CA GLN A 94 -5.30 0.58 -6.87
C GLN A 94 -5.65 -0.23 -8.11
N GLY A 95 -6.95 -0.42 -8.40
CA GLY A 95 -7.42 -1.25 -9.51
C GLY A 95 -6.80 -0.93 -10.87
N PRO A 96 -6.69 0.34 -11.31
CA PRO A 96 -6.05 0.70 -12.57
C PRO A 96 -4.58 0.26 -12.64
N VAL A 97 -3.83 0.39 -11.54
CA VAL A 97 -2.42 0.00 -11.47
C VAL A 97 -2.29 -1.52 -11.57
N LEU A 98 -3.07 -2.26 -10.77
CA LEU A 98 -3.09 -3.72 -10.81
C LEU A 98 -3.48 -4.28 -12.18
N ILE A 99 -4.49 -3.69 -12.84
CA ILE A 99 -4.88 -4.11 -14.20
C ILE A 99 -3.75 -3.84 -15.20
N ASN A 100 -3.09 -2.69 -15.12
CA ASN A 100 -1.97 -2.38 -16.03
C ASN A 100 -0.78 -3.34 -15.81
N SER A 101 -0.47 -3.68 -14.56
CA SER A 101 0.53 -4.70 -14.23
C SER A 101 0.14 -6.06 -14.80
N LEU A 102 -1.12 -6.49 -14.63
CA LEU A 102 -1.62 -7.76 -15.16
C LEU A 102 -1.57 -7.81 -16.69
N LEU A 103 -1.93 -6.72 -17.37
CA LEU A 103 -1.85 -6.62 -18.82
C LEU A 103 -0.41 -6.74 -19.33
N SER A 104 0.57 -6.29 -18.54
CA SER A 104 2.00 -6.38 -18.86
C SER A 104 2.63 -7.72 -18.47
N ALA A 105 2.01 -8.50 -17.58
CA ALA A 105 2.55 -9.75 -17.05
C ALA A 105 2.60 -10.90 -18.09
N ASP A 106 3.67 -11.70 -18.07
CA ASP A 106 3.74 -12.97 -18.78
C ASP A 106 3.12 -14.09 -17.92
N LEU A 107 1.80 -14.25 -18.05
CA LEU A 107 1.05 -15.27 -17.32
C LEU A 107 1.48 -16.71 -17.66
N THR A 108 2.17 -16.92 -18.78
CA THR A 108 2.72 -18.23 -19.15
C THR A 108 4.16 -18.44 -18.70
N GLY A 109 4.90 -17.35 -18.47
CA GLY A 109 6.31 -17.32 -18.07
C GLY A 109 6.58 -17.39 -16.58
N GLY A 110 5.52 -17.47 -15.74
CA GLY A 110 5.63 -17.62 -14.30
C GLY A 110 5.02 -16.47 -13.49
N ASP A 111 4.71 -15.34 -14.12
CA ASP A 111 4.14 -14.18 -13.42
C ASP A 111 2.77 -14.50 -12.82
N ALA A 112 1.99 -15.39 -13.44
CA ALA A 112 0.72 -15.84 -12.86
C ALA A 112 0.90 -16.49 -11.48
N LYS A 113 1.96 -17.29 -11.30
CA LYS A 113 2.27 -17.94 -10.02
C LYS A 113 2.77 -16.95 -8.99
N GLU A 114 3.59 -15.98 -9.40
CA GLU A 114 4.02 -14.89 -8.53
C GLU A 114 2.80 -14.08 -8.06
N ILE A 115 1.95 -13.61 -8.98
CA ILE A 115 0.74 -12.84 -8.64
C ILE A 115 -0.17 -13.65 -7.70
N CYS A 116 -0.42 -14.92 -8.01
CA CYS A 116 -1.23 -15.80 -7.15
C CYS A 116 -0.57 -16.13 -5.80
N PHE A 117 0.76 -16.13 -5.71
CA PHE A 117 1.46 -16.21 -4.43
C PHE A 117 1.26 -14.92 -3.61
N GLN A 118 1.35 -13.74 -4.24
CA GLN A 118 1.12 -12.45 -3.58
C GLN A 118 -0.35 -12.27 -3.13
N ILE A 119 -1.31 -12.90 -3.81
CA ILE A 119 -2.72 -12.96 -3.39
C ILE A 119 -2.87 -14.03 -2.28
N GLY A 120 -2.28 -13.78 -1.11
CA GLY A 120 -2.49 -14.60 0.09
C GLY A 120 -1.93 -16.01 0.04
N GLY A 121 -0.92 -16.28 -0.80
CA GLY A 121 -0.23 -17.56 -0.87
C GLY A 121 -1.00 -18.67 -1.58
N ILE A 122 -1.89 -18.36 -2.52
CA ILE A 122 -2.68 -19.35 -3.27
C ILE A 122 -1.76 -20.28 -4.08
N CYS A 123 -0.69 -19.73 -4.66
CA CYS A 123 0.38 -20.53 -5.26
C CYS A 123 1.59 -20.63 -4.33
N PRO A 124 2.42 -21.69 -4.44
CA PRO A 124 3.71 -21.75 -3.75
C PRO A 124 4.60 -20.57 -4.15
N ALA A 125 5.42 -20.10 -3.21
CA ALA A 125 6.42 -19.07 -3.47
C ALA A 125 7.31 -19.48 -4.65
N PRO A 126 7.41 -18.66 -5.71
CA PRO A 126 8.28 -18.98 -6.84
C PRO A 126 9.75 -18.89 -6.43
N ALA A 127 10.60 -19.60 -7.16
CA ALA A 127 12.03 -19.57 -6.90
C ALA A 127 12.60 -18.19 -7.24
N ILE A 128 13.20 -17.52 -6.25
CA ILE A 128 13.87 -16.24 -6.46
C ILE A 128 15.18 -16.49 -7.22
N SER A 129 15.27 -16.02 -8.46
CA SER A 129 16.54 -15.96 -9.18
C SER A 129 17.27 -14.66 -8.85
N SER A 130 18.09 -14.67 -7.81
CA SER A 130 18.92 -13.50 -7.48
C SER A 130 20.15 -13.45 -8.39
N GLY A 131 20.41 -12.29 -8.99
CA GLY A 131 21.72 -12.01 -9.59
C GLY A 131 22.83 -11.97 -8.53
N THR A 132 24.09 -12.11 -8.97
CA THR A 132 25.24 -11.90 -8.08
C THR A 132 25.52 -10.40 -7.95
N LEU A 133 25.37 -9.84 -6.75
CA LEU A 133 25.84 -8.49 -6.45
C LEU A 133 27.37 -8.50 -6.39
N THR A 134 27.99 -7.68 -7.24
CA THR A 134 29.45 -7.52 -7.25
C THR A 134 29.80 -6.29 -6.42
N PHE A 135 30.46 -6.51 -5.28
CA PHE A 135 30.96 -5.42 -4.47
C PHE A 135 32.18 -4.77 -5.15
N PRO A 136 32.28 -3.42 -5.21
CA PRO A 136 33.41 -2.74 -5.84
C PRO A 136 34.77 -3.07 -5.21
N LYS A 137 34.77 -3.49 -3.94
CA LYS A 137 35.98 -3.86 -3.19
C LYS A 137 35.75 -5.19 -2.49
N ALA A 138 36.80 -6.01 -2.42
CA ALA A 138 36.78 -7.23 -1.62
C ALA A 138 36.59 -6.90 -0.13
N ARG A 139 35.96 -7.82 0.60
CA ARG A 139 35.87 -7.75 2.07
C ARG A 139 37.29 -7.58 2.64
N PRO A 140 37.55 -6.58 3.50
CA PRO A 140 38.86 -6.44 4.16
C PRO A 140 39.23 -7.70 4.93
N ALA A 141 40.48 -8.17 4.80
CA ALA A 141 40.94 -9.40 5.44
C ALA A 141 40.97 -9.29 6.98
N ASN A 142 41.26 -8.10 7.50
CA ASN A 142 41.35 -7.81 8.92
C ASN A 142 40.57 -6.52 9.22
N PRO A 143 39.23 -6.57 9.33
CA PRO A 143 38.45 -5.38 9.67
C PRO A 143 38.83 -4.91 11.07
N VAL A 144 39.28 -3.66 11.18
CA VAL A 144 39.57 -3.02 12.46
C VAL A 144 38.32 -2.29 12.92
N VAL A 145 37.77 -2.70 14.07
CA VAL A 145 36.68 -1.95 14.71
C VAL A 145 37.27 -0.65 15.25
N PRO A 146 36.71 0.53 14.93
CA PRO A 146 37.18 1.80 15.48
C PRO A 146 37.11 1.79 17.01
N THR A 147 38.13 2.35 17.66
CA THR A 147 38.08 2.55 19.12
C THR A 147 36.93 3.48 19.48
N PRO A 148 36.03 3.11 20.41
CA PRO A 148 34.96 3.99 20.87
C PRO A 148 35.54 5.31 21.39
N SER A 149 34.93 6.44 21.02
CA SER A 149 35.38 7.77 21.47
C SER A 149 35.17 8.00 22.97
N GLY A 150 34.35 7.17 23.63
CA GLY A 150 33.90 7.37 25.01
C GLY A 150 32.83 8.45 25.15
N VAL A 151 32.41 9.09 24.06
CA VAL A 151 31.33 10.09 24.04
C VAL A 151 30.00 9.38 23.77
N GLN A 152 29.05 9.53 24.69
CA GLN A 152 27.69 9.05 24.50
C GLN A 152 26.89 10.07 23.68
N VAL A 153 26.07 9.56 22.76
CA VAL A 153 25.13 10.35 21.97
C VAL A 153 23.75 9.71 22.12
N ASP A 154 22.78 10.49 22.57
CA ASP A 154 21.39 10.05 22.62
C ASP A 154 20.70 10.38 21.30
N VAL A 155 20.00 9.40 20.74
CA VAL A 155 19.29 9.51 19.46
C VAL A 155 17.83 9.14 19.70
N LEU A 156 16.92 10.01 19.27
CA LEU A 156 15.50 9.68 19.24
C LEU A 156 15.21 8.85 17.99
N HIS A 157 14.48 7.74 18.12
CA HIS A 157 13.99 6.99 16.97
C HIS A 157 12.46 6.97 17.00
N LEU A 158 11.87 7.54 15.96
CA LEU A 158 10.44 7.55 15.68
C LEU A 158 10.17 6.64 14.47
N SER A 159 9.02 5.98 14.45
CA SER A 159 8.56 5.10 13.37
C SER A 159 7.04 5.00 13.46
N ASP A 160 6.40 4.56 12.38
CA ASP A 160 4.96 4.26 12.34
C ASP A 160 4.13 5.40 12.96
N TRP A 161 4.32 6.62 12.44
CA TRP A 161 3.71 7.80 13.06
C TRP A 161 2.19 7.69 13.07
N HIS A 162 1.59 7.26 11.95
CA HIS A 162 0.17 6.95 11.77
C HIS A 162 -0.75 7.80 12.66
N VAL A 163 -0.59 9.13 12.56
CA VAL A 163 -1.47 10.06 13.25
C VAL A 163 -2.64 10.35 12.34
N ASP A 164 -3.81 10.02 12.84
CA ASP A 164 -5.08 10.20 12.17
C ASP A 164 -5.69 11.55 12.53
N GLU A 165 -5.61 12.50 11.58
CA GLU A 165 -6.23 13.82 11.67
C GLU A 165 -7.77 13.76 11.67
N HIS A 166 -8.33 12.64 11.24
CA HIS A 166 -9.76 12.36 11.24
C HIS A 166 -10.23 11.56 12.46
N TYR A 167 -9.34 11.24 13.41
CA TYR A 167 -9.72 10.60 14.67
C TYR A 167 -10.67 11.48 15.48
N VAL A 168 -11.82 10.92 15.87
CA VAL A 168 -12.84 11.59 16.68
C VAL A 168 -13.04 10.84 17.99
N ALA A 169 -12.58 11.41 19.09
CA ALA A 169 -12.89 10.90 20.43
C ALA A 169 -14.41 10.80 20.64
N GLY A 170 -14.88 9.70 21.22
CA GLY A 170 -16.31 9.44 21.39
C GLY A 170 -17.00 8.76 20.21
N SER A 171 -16.33 8.58 19.06
CA SER A 171 -16.87 7.80 17.94
C SER A 171 -16.81 6.29 18.20
N GLU A 172 -17.36 5.49 17.29
CA GLU A 172 -17.32 4.03 17.40
C GLU A 172 -15.89 3.51 17.15
N ALA A 173 -15.35 2.81 18.15
CA ALA A 173 -14.05 2.17 18.09
C ALA A 173 -14.13 0.70 17.64
N ALA A 174 -15.31 0.07 17.67
CA ALA A 174 -15.54 -1.28 17.17
C ALA A 174 -16.50 -1.24 15.97
N CYS A 175 -16.03 -0.63 14.88
CA CYS A 175 -16.76 -0.48 13.63
C CYS A 175 -16.46 -1.62 12.65
N SER A 176 -17.12 -1.60 11.48
CA SER A 176 -16.89 -2.57 10.39
C SER A 176 -15.87 -2.11 9.35
N TYR A 177 -15.30 -0.92 9.50
CA TYR A 177 -14.24 -0.41 8.62
C TYR A 177 -12.87 -0.94 9.10
N PRO A 178 -11.87 -1.04 8.20
CA PRO A 178 -10.50 -1.44 8.59
C PRO A 178 -9.89 -0.52 9.64
N THR A 179 -10.17 0.79 9.53
CA THR A 179 -9.78 1.80 10.52
C THR A 179 -11.04 2.37 11.16
N CYS A 180 -11.11 2.35 12.49
CA CYS A 180 -12.25 2.87 13.25
C CYS A 180 -11.92 4.24 13.87
N CYS A 181 -12.71 4.67 14.86
CA CYS A 181 -12.53 5.94 15.57
C CYS A 181 -12.69 7.20 14.71
N ARG A 182 -13.26 7.08 13.51
CA ARG A 182 -13.65 8.20 12.65
C ARG A 182 -15.17 8.33 12.55
N ARG A 183 -15.63 9.35 11.83
CA ARG A 183 -17.04 9.48 11.41
C ARG A 183 -17.14 9.45 9.90
N TYR A 184 -17.38 8.26 9.35
CA TYR A 184 -17.69 8.08 7.93
C TYR A 184 -19.12 8.54 7.62
N SER A 185 -19.41 8.77 6.34
CA SER A 185 -20.72 9.27 5.89
C SER A 185 -21.89 8.34 6.22
N ASP A 186 -21.63 7.04 6.34
CA ASP A 186 -22.59 5.99 6.68
C ASP A 186 -22.42 5.46 8.12
N SER A 187 -21.60 6.12 8.94
CA SER A 187 -21.40 5.70 10.33
C SER A 187 -22.71 5.76 11.12
N SER A 188 -22.96 4.69 11.89
CA SER A 188 -24.07 4.65 12.82
C SER A 188 -23.99 5.78 13.84
N THR A 189 -25.13 6.34 14.22
CA THR A 189 -25.22 7.27 15.35
C THR A 189 -25.12 6.55 16.70
N THR A 190 -25.28 5.22 16.71
CA THR A 190 -25.12 4.40 17.92
C THR A 190 -23.66 4.05 18.13
N VAL A 191 -23.15 4.37 19.31
CA VAL A 191 -21.78 4.03 19.74
C VAL A 191 -21.87 2.96 20.81
N ASN A 192 -21.44 1.74 20.47
CA ASN A 192 -21.34 0.60 21.37
C ASN A 192 -20.04 0.65 22.17
N ARG A 193 -18.92 1.00 21.52
CA ARG A 193 -17.63 1.19 22.18
C ARG A 193 -17.04 2.54 21.81
N SER A 194 -17.08 3.47 22.75
CA SER A 194 -16.57 4.82 22.55
C SER A 194 -15.05 4.85 22.47
N ALA A 195 -14.52 5.46 21.41
CA ALA A 195 -13.11 5.82 21.25
C ALA A 195 -12.65 6.77 22.37
N SER A 196 -11.49 6.49 22.98
CA SER A 196 -10.90 7.34 24.02
C SER A 196 -10.27 8.61 23.43
N SER A 197 -10.10 9.66 24.22
CA SER A 197 -9.38 10.87 23.76
C SER A 197 -7.88 10.65 23.50
N TRP A 198 -7.34 9.49 23.86
CA TRP A 198 -5.91 9.17 23.78
C TRP A 198 -5.60 8.02 22.81
N GLY A 199 -6.57 7.53 22.06
CA GLY A 199 -6.41 6.40 21.13
C GLY A 199 -7.22 5.16 21.53
N ASP A 200 -7.30 4.21 20.63
CA ASP A 200 -7.92 2.90 20.84
C ASP A 200 -7.11 1.83 20.09
N TYR A 201 -7.15 0.58 20.55
CA TYR A 201 -6.39 -0.52 19.95
C TYR A 201 -6.83 -0.91 18.53
N ASN A 202 -8.01 -0.47 18.08
CA ASN A 202 -8.52 -0.74 16.72
C ASN A 202 -8.40 0.47 15.77
N CYS A 203 -7.58 1.46 16.13
CA CYS A 203 -7.53 2.74 15.45
C CYS A 203 -6.10 3.26 15.38
N ASP A 204 -5.84 4.14 14.43
CA ASP A 204 -4.64 4.94 14.39
C ASP A 204 -4.61 6.02 15.48
N SER A 205 -3.46 6.65 15.67
CA SER A 205 -3.20 7.54 16.79
C SER A 205 -3.89 8.89 16.60
N PRO A 206 -4.61 9.44 17.59
CA PRO A 206 -5.11 10.80 17.48
C PRO A 206 -3.96 11.81 17.47
N VAL A 207 -4.15 12.95 16.80
CA VAL A 207 -3.23 14.11 16.82
C VAL A 207 -2.76 14.47 18.23
N LYS A 208 -3.69 14.41 19.19
CA LYS A 208 -3.41 14.67 20.61
C LYS A 208 -2.33 13.76 21.20
N LEU A 209 -2.31 12.48 20.83
CA LEU A 209 -1.31 11.52 21.32
C LEU A 209 0.06 11.82 20.70
N GLY A 210 0.13 12.05 19.39
CA GLY A 210 1.38 12.42 18.70
C GLY A 210 1.99 13.70 19.26
N GLN A 211 1.20 14.76 19.43
CA GLN A 211 1.67 16.02 20.03
C GLN A 211 2.13 15.86 21.48
N ASN A 212 1.45 15.00 22.25
CA ASN A 212 1.85 14.71 23.62
C ASN A 212 3.19 13.97 23.68
N LEU A 213 3.41 12.99 22.80
CA LEU A 213 4.70 12.31 22.64
C LEU A 213 5.83 13.31 22.39
N LEU A 214 5.67 14.18 21.38
CA LEU A 214 6.69 15.19 21.03
C LEU A 214 6.96 16.16 22.19
N SER A 215 5.93 16.52 22.95
CA SER A 215 6.07 17.38 24.15
C SER A 215 6.74 16.66 25.32
N TYR A 216 6.60 15.33 25.41
CA TYR A 216 7.15 14.52 26.50
C TYR A 216 8.65 14.22 26.31
N VAL A 217 9.11 13.98 25.08
CA VAL A 217 10.52 13.72 24.75
C VAL A 217 11.51 14.63 25.48
N PRO A 218 11.41 15.98 25.42
CA PRO A 218 12.38 16.88 26.06
C PRO A 218 12.36 16.83 27.59
N THR A 219 11.33 16.23 28.20
CA THR A 219 11.23 16.08 29.65
C THR A 219 12.03 14.88 30.18
N VAL A 220 12.35 13.92 29.31
CA VAL A 220 13.05 12.68 29.68
C VAL A 220 14.43 12.55 29.03
N ALA A 221 14.66 13.19 27.88
CA ALA A 221 15.91 13.11 27.15
C ALA A 221 16.21 14.41 26.39
N LYS A 222 17.48 14.60 26.03
CA LYS A 222 17.94 15.68 25.14
C LYS A 222 18.66 15.07 23.94
N PRO A 223 17.93 14.41 23.03
CA PRO A 223 18.54 13.74 21.88
C PRO A 223 19.32 14.74 21.03
N SER A 224 20.46 14.31 20.48
CA SER A 224 21.26 15.15 19.59
C SER A 224 20.62 15.32 18.21
N PHE A 225 19.88 14.31 17.77
CA PHE A 225 19.08 14.28 16.56
C PHE A 225 18.01 13.18 16.67
N ALA A 226 17.09 13.15 15.71
CA ALA A 226 16.13 12.07 15.55
C ALA A 226 16.29 11.32 14.23
N ILE A 227 15.93 10.05 14.23
CA ILE A 227 15.68 9.23 13.05
C ILE A 227 14.18 9.01 12.99
N LEU A 228 13.58 9.15 11.81
CA LEU A 228 12.18 8.86 11.56
C LEU A 228 12.09 7.84 10.42
N THR A 229 11.46 6.70 10.63
CA THR A 229 11.45 5.61 9.63
C THR A 229 10.18 5.53 8.78
N GLY A 230 9.45 6.63 8.65
CA GLY A 230 8.30 6.75 7.75
C GLY A 230 6.97 6.32 8.37
N ASP A 231 6.05 5.92 7.50
CA ASP A 231 4.65 5.57 7.78
C ASP A 231 3.90 6.70 8.51
N ILE A 232 3.83 7.85 7.82
CA ILE A 232 3.13 9.05 8.29
C ILE A 232 1.62 8.95 8.14
N PRO A 233 1.06 8.67 6.94
CA PRO A 233 -0.39 8.65 6.74
C PRO A 233 -1.05 7.50 7.53
N PRO A 234 -2.27 7.67 8.04
CA PRO A 234 -3.03 6.62 8.72
C PRO A 234 -3.49 5.49 7.79
N HIS A 235 -4.02 4.40 8.34
CA HIS A 235 -4.41 3.17 7.61
C HIS A 235 -5.76 3.26 6.86
N ASP A 236 -6.21 4.44 6.45
CA ASP A 236 -7.40 4.60 5.58
C ASP A 236 -7.03 4.50 4.09
N VAL A 237 -6.32 3.44 3.74
CA VAL A 237 -5.74 3.12 2.43
C VAL A 237 -6.69 3.23 1.22
N TRP A 238 -8.00 3.23 1.45
CA TRP A 238 -9.03 3.39 0.42
C TRP A 238 -9.36 4.86 0.11
N LEU A 239 -8.89 5.79 0.93
CA LEU A 239 -9.02 7.24 0.79
C LEU A 239 -7.68 7.92 0.43
N GLU A 240 -6.57 7.21 0.63
CA GLU A 240 -5.23 7.73 0.33
C GLU A 240 -5.05 8.09 -1.15
N SER A 241 -4.62 9.34 -1.36
CA SER A 241 -4.32 9.93 -2.65
C SER A 241 -3.24 10.99 -2.45
N GLN A 242 -2.60 11.45 -3.54
CA GLN A 242 -1.69 12.60 -3.47
C GLN A 242 -2.30 13.80 -2.70
N SER A 243 -3.59 14.08 -2.88
CA SER A 243 -4.26 15.22 -2.23
C SER A 243 -4.52 15.04 -0.73
N THR A 244 -4.45 13.82 -0.21
CA THR A 244 -4.64 13.54 1.23
C THR A 244 -3.29 13.32 1.93
N VAL A 245 -2.38 12.55 1.34
CA VAL A 245 -1.11 12.20 2.01
C VAL A 245 -0.15 13.39 2.11
N VAL A 246 -0.08 14.25 1.09
CA VAL A 246 0.81 15.43 1.09
C VAL A 246 0.54 16.39 2.27
N PRO A 247 -0.71 16.82 2.53
CA PRO A 247 -0.97 17.67 3.70
C PRO A 247 -0.72 16.95 5.03
N GLU A 248 -1.12 15.67 5.17
CA GLU A 248 -0.88 14.87 6.39
C GLU A 248 0.62 14.76 6.72
N GLU A 249 1.43 14.49 5.70
CA GLU A 249 2.88 14.48 5.79
C GLU A 249 3.43 15.83 6.24
N SER A 250 3.00 16.92 5.58
CA SER A 250 3.50 18.26 5.87
C SER A 250 3.15 18.72 7.29
N ASP A 251 1.94 18.39 7.77
CA ASP A 251 1.49 18.67 9.13
C ASP A 251 2.27 17.84 10.14
N ALA A 252 2.51 16.56 9.89
CA ALA A 252 3.35 15.72 10.74
C ALA A 252 4.79 16.27 10.85
N TYR A 253 5.44 16.56 9.71
CA TYR A 253 6.80 17.10 9.70
C TYR A 253 6.88 18.49 10.37
N THR A 254 5.85 19.31 10.22
CA THR A 254 5.75 20.61 10.91
C THR A 254 5.61 20.44 12.42
N ASN A 255 4.78 19.51 12.89
CA ASN A 255 4.66 19.18 14.32
C ASN A 255 6.01 18.66 14.88
N MET A 256 6.65 17.73 14.18
CA MET A 256 7.93 17.14 14.59
C MET A 256 9.08 18.16 14.60
N ALA A 257 9.08 19.15 13.69
CA ALA A 257 10.05 20.24 13.68
C ALA A 257 10.02 21.06 14.99
N GLY A 258 8.91 21.03 15.73
CA GLY A 258 8.79 21.61 17.07
C GLY A 258 9.74 21.03 18.11
N LEU A 259 10.34 19.84 17.88
CA LEU A 259 11.38 19.28 18.74
C LEU A 259 12.67 20.12 18.75
N GLY A 260 12.89 20.97 17.75
CA GLY A 260 14.06 21.85 17.66
C GLY A 260 15.39 21.13 17.41
N ILE A 261 15.34 19.88 16.94
CA ILE A 261 16.49 19.07 16.55
C ILE A 261 16.37 18.65 15.08
N ASN A 262 17.49 18.28 14.45
CA ASN A 262 17.45 17.71 13.11
C ASN A 262 16.81 16.33 13.16
N ILE A 263 15.94 16.06 12.18
CA ILE A 263 15.29 14.77 11.98
C ILE A 263 15.76 14.22 10.63
N TYR A 264 16.15 12.95 10.63
CA TYR A 264 16.59 12.22 9.45
C TYR A 264 15.51 11.20 9.06
N PRO A 265 14.56 11.58 8.21
CA PRO A 265 13.44 10.73 7.83
C PRO A 265 13.78 9.74 6.71
N THR A 266 13.05 8.63 6.64
CA THR A 266 12.99 7.74 5.47
C THR A 266 11.56 7.64 4.96
N VAL A 267 11.42 7.25 3.70
CA VAL A 267 10.11 6.96 3.09
C VAL A 267 9.66 5.57 3.56
N GLY A 268 8.49 5.48 4.19
CA GLY A 268 7.82 4.22 4.50
C GLY A 268 6.93 3.77 3.34
N ASN A 269 6.03 2.81 3.60
CA ASN A 269 5.17 2.28 2.56
C ASN A 269 3.81 2.99 2.46
N HIS A 270 3.40 3.77 3.47
CA HIS A 270 2.16 4.56 3.45
C HIS A 270 2.33 5.98 2.88
N GLU A 271 3.55 6.47 2.63
CA GLU A 271 3.80 7.81 2.07
C GLU A 271 3.21 8.01 0.67
N ALA A 272 3.07 6.94 -0.11
CA ALA A 272 2.42 7.01 -1.42
C ALA A 272 0.89 6.89 -1.28
N GLY A 273 0.14 7.67 -2.05
CA GLY A 273 -1.31 7.49 -2.21
C GLY A 273 -1.62 7.13 -3.67
N PRO A 274 -1.87 5.84 -4.02
CA PRO A 274 -2.16 4.71 -3.12
C PRO A 274 -0.92 4.08 -2.46
N PRO A 275 -1.08 3.39 -1.31
CA PRO A 275 0.03 2.89 -0.50
C PRO A 275 0.75 1.73 -1.18
N ASN A 276 2.02 1.53 -0.80
CA ASN A 276 2.95 0.53 -1.32
C ASN A 276 3.32 0.69 -2.81
N LEU A 277 2.73 1.64 -3.53
CA LEU A 277 2.96 1.82 -4.96
C LEU A 277 4.20 2.69 -5.21
N PHE A 278 5.36 2.05 -5.18
CA PHE A 278 6.65 2.64 -5.51
C PHE A 278 7.15 2.18 -6.89
N PRO A 279 6.68 2.80 -7.99
CA PRO A 279 7.09 2.42 -9.34
C PRO A 279 8.59 2.61 -9.55
N THR A 280 9.16 1.69 -10.33
CA THR A 280 10.51 1.82 -10.88
C THR A 280 10.45 2.45 -12.27
N ALA A 281 11.61 2.87 -12.78
CA ALA A 281 11.72 3.30 -14.18
C ALA A 281 11.24 2.24 -15.18
N ALA A 282 11.31 0.95 -14.82
CA ALA A 282 10.88 -0.16 -15.67
C ALA A 282 9.36 -0.41 -15.63
N SER A 283 8.72 -0.20 -14.49
CA SER A 283 7.26 -0.43 -14.34
C SER A 283 6.42 0.74 -14.85
N GLY A 284 7.01 1.94 -14.96
CA GLY A 284 6.27 3.17 -15.24
C GLY A 284 5.45 3.63 -14.03
N GLY A 285 5.09 4.90 -14.00
CA GLY A 285 4.44 5.58 -12.87
C GLY A 285 5.13 6.89 -12.52
N ASP A 286 4.52 7.67 -11.64
CA ASP A 286 5.03 8.98 -11.23
C ASP A 286 4.97 9.13 -9.70
N LEU A 287 6.14 9.24 -9.07
CA LEU A 287 6.32 9.63 -7.67
C LEU A 287 7.08 10.95 -7.53
N SER A 288 7.28 11.68 -8.63
CA SER A 288 7.96 12.98 -8.58
C SER A 288 7.21 13.97 -7.70
N TRP A 289 5.88 13.87 -7.62
CA TRP A 289 5.06 14.66 -6.71
C TRP A 289 5.39 14.38 -5.25
N LEU A 290 5.50 13.09 -4.86
CA LEU A 290 5.80 12.66 -3.49
C LEU A 290 7.19 13.12 -3.11
N TYR A 291 8.20 12.73 -3.90
CA TYR A 291 9.59 13.04 -3.62
C TYR A 291 9.87 14.55 -3.65
N SER A 292 9.15 15.32 -4.47
CA SER A 292 9.26 16.79 -4.44
C SER A 292 8.64 17.38 -3.16
N SER A 293 7.52 16.84 -2.69
CA SER A 293 6.88 17.24 -1.43
C SER A 293 7.81 16.95 -0.25
N LEU A 294 8.26 15.70 -0.13
CA LEU A 294 9.20 15.26 0.90
C LEU A 294 10.50 16.06 0.88
N ALA A 295 11.09 16.30 -0.30
CA ALA A 295 12.29 17.13 -0.41
C ALA A 295 12.06 18.56 0.07
N SER A 296 10.89 19.14 -0.22
CA SER A 296 10.52 20.46 0.26
C SER A 296 10.41 20.48 1.79
N ASP A 297 9.67 19.54 2.37
CA ASP A 297 9.50 19.49 3.82
C ASP A 297 10.80 19.16 4.56
N TRP A 298 11.56 18.19 4.08
CA TRP A 298 12.79 17.73 4.74
C TRP A 298 13.96 18.68 4.54
N SER A 299 13.87 19.67 3.63
CA SER A 299 14.90 20.71 3.46
C SER A 299 15.16 21.53 4.71
N ARG A 300 14.25 21.52 5.69
CA ARG A 300 14.44 22.12 7.01
C ARG A 300 15.49 21.41 7.87
N TRP A 301 15.80 20.14 7.58
CA TRP A 301 16.75 19.32 8.34
C TRP A 301 17.95 18.85 7.51
N LEU A 302 17.78 18.70 6.19
CA LEU A 302 18.75 18.07 5.31
C LEU A 302 19.61 19.10 4.54
N PRO A 303 20.89 18.79 4.27
CA PRO A 303 21.71 19.60 3.37
C PRO A 303 21.21 19.52 1.92
N SER A 304 21.61 20.50 1.09
CA SER A 304 21.07 20.68 -0.27
C SER A 304 21.28 19.49 -1.22
N ASP A 305 22.39 18.76 -1.06
CA ASP A 305 22.73 17.56 -1.83
C ASP A 305 21.84 16.36 -1.44
N ALA A 306 21.58 16.19 -0.14
CA ALA A 306 20.61 15.21 0.35
C ALA A 306 19.19 15.54 -0.14
N VAL A 307 18.75 16.81 -0.05
CA VAL A 307 17.45 17.26 -0.59
C VAL A 307 17.32 16.96 -2.09
N THR A 308 18.40 17.19 -2.86
CA THR A 308 18.42 16.87 -4.29
C THR A 308 18.26 15.37 -4.54
N SER A 309 18.90 14.54 -3.71
CA SER A 309 18.80 13.07 -3.78
C SER A 309 17.39 12.58 -3.44
N VAL A 310 16.78 13.09 -2.36
CA VAL A 310 15.39 12.81 -1.99
C VAL A 310 14.47 13.11 -3.16
N LYS A 311 14.58 14.30 -3.76
CA LYS A 311 13.75 14.70 -4.90
C LYS A 311 13.86 13.75 -6.10
N ASN A 312 15.04 13.17 -6.32
CA ASN A 312 15.30 12.34 -7.49
C ASN A 312 14.83 10.89 -7.31
N TYR A 313 14.98 10.30 -6.12
CA TYR A 313 14.74 8.87 -5.91
C TYR A 313 14.29 8.48 -4.48
N GLY A 314 13.89 9.44 -3.64
CA GLY A 314 13.30 9.15 -2.33
C GLY A 314 14.30 8.68 -1.26
N ALA A 315 15.61 8.82 -1.47
CA ALA A 315 16.64 8.44 -0.50
C ALA A 315 17.83 9.41 -0.51
N TYR A 316 18.67 9.38 0.53
CA TYR A 316 19.85 10.24 0.67
C TYR A 316 20.92 9.63 1.59
N THR A 317 22.08 10.30 1.68
CA THR A 317 23.19 10.00 2.59
C THR A 317 23.73 11.28 3.20
#